data_AF-A0A2V9F0P9-F1
#
_entry.id   AF-A0A2V9F0P9-F1
#
_cell.length_a   1.000
_cell.length_b   1.000
_cell.length_c   1.000
_cell.angle_alpha   90.00
_cell.angle_beta   90.00
_cell.angle_gamma   90.00
#
_symmetry.space_group_name_H-M   'P 1'
#
loop_
_entity.id
_entity.type
_entity.pdbx_description
1 polymer ?
#
loop_
_entity_poly.entity_id
_entity_poly.type
_entity_poly.pdbx_seq_one_letter_code
_entity_poly.pdbx_strand_id
1 'polypeptide(L)'
;MSAKKLERLRAFFRFAQKRKWVAENPALDLKAPKISLCPTLPFSREEMVLILAATDQYKEEMPSHGIENGRRIRGLVLLLRYSGMRIGDAVNFSTDRLEGSRLFLYTQKTGVPVNTILPEFVLSALETTPKVKEKFFFWSGRGKLESIVRSWQMRLRRLFKLSGAPNGHPHRFRDTSLECLLNESRFCWTITV
;
A
#
# COMPACT_ATOMS: atom_id res chain seq x y z
N MET A 1 -0.59 26.17 9.39
CA MET A 1 0.62 25.36 9.66
C MET A 1 0.25 23.87 9.65
N SER A 2 1.03 22.98 9.03
CA SER A 2 0.78 21.52 9.12
C SER A 2 1.01 21.04 10.55
N ALA A 3 0.16 20.15 11.08
CA ALA A 3 0.26 19.66 12.45
C ALA A 3 1.64 19.06 12.79
N LYS A 4 2.24 18.32 11.85
CA LYS A 4 3.60 17.76 11.99
C LYS A 4 4.68 18.86 12.06
N LYS A 5 4.49 19.98 11.36
CA LYS A 5 5.43 21.12 11.44
C LYS A 5 5.35 21.79 12.82
N LEU A 6 4.14 21.97 13.34
CA LEU A 6 3.94 22.52 14.69
C LEU A 6 4.50 21.58 15.77
N GLU A 7 4.30 20.27 15.62
CA GLU A 7 4.86 19.27 16.54
C GLU A 7 6.39 19.32 16.59
N ARG A 8 7.04 19.39 15.42
CA ARG A 8 8.50 19.55 15.31
C ARG A 8 8.98 20.87 15.92
N LEU A 9 8.26 21.96 15.67
CA LEU A 9 8.58 23.27 16.24
C LEU A 9 8.49 23.25 17.77
N ARG A 10 7.43 22.67 18.31
CA ARG A 10 7.27 22.47 19.76
C ARG A 10 8.37 21.59 20.34
N ALA A 11 8.76 20.52 19.65
CA ALA A 11 9.86 19.65 20.08
C ALA A 11 11.21 20.39 20.10
N PHE A 12 11.48 21.21 19.09
CA PHE A 12 12.68 22.04 19.03
C PHE A 12 12.74 23.05 20.18
N PHE A 13 11.67 23.81 20.42
CA PHE A 13 11.66 24.78 21.53
C PHE A 13 11.68 24.13 22.91
N ARG A 14 11.08 22.93 23.07
CA ARG A 14 11.26 22.12 24.30
C ARG A 14 12.74 21.77 24.52
N PHE A 15 13.46 21.39 23.47
CA PHE A 15 14.90 21.11 23.55
C PHE A 15 15.70 22.38 23.89
N ALA A 16 15.42 23.50 23.23
CA ALA A 16 16.12 24.77 23.43
C ALA A 16 15.89 25.33 24.85
N GLN A 17 14.66 25.22 25.38
CA GLN A 17 14.35 25.59 26.76
C GLN A 17 15.08 24.68 27.78
N LYS A 18 15.13 23.36 27.54
CA LYS A 18 15.88 22.42 28.39
C LYS A 18 17.39 22.74 28.43
N ARG A 19 17.95 23.25 27.33
CA ARG A 19 19.33 23.71 27.23
C ARG A 19 19.55 25.14 27.69
N LYS A 20 18.49 25.83 28.16
CA LYS A 20 18.50 27.24 28.59
C LYS A 20 18.95 28.21 27.49
N TRP A 21 18.72 27.87 26.21
CA TRP A 21 18.99 28.76 25.08
C TRP A 21 17.91 29.83 24.90
N VAL A 22 16.73 29.55 25.42
CA VAL A 22 15.56 30.43 25.45
C VAL A 22 14.89 30.27 26.81
N ALA A 23 14.42 31.39 27.36
CA ALA A 23 13.74 31.41 28.66
C ALA A 23 12.35 30.75 28.59
N GLU A 24 11.61 31.02 27.51
CA GLU A 24 10.23 30.58 27.33
C GLU A 24 10.03 29.92 25.97
N ASN A 25 8.98 29.09 25.85
CA ASN A 25 8.68 28.33 24.65
C ASN A 25 7.51 28.98 23.88
N PRO A 26 7.77 29.80 22.85
CA PRO A 26 6.74 30.51 22.10
C PRO A 26 5.87 29.59 21.22
N ALA A 27 6.25 28.32 21.05
CA ALA A 27 5.49 27.37 20.25
C ALA A 27 4.32 26.73 21.01
N LEU A 28 4.19 26.98 22.32
CA LEU A 28 3.04 26.54 23.13
C LEU A 28 1.78 27.34 22.77
N ASP A 29 1.91 28.64 22.54
CA ASP A 29 0.80 29.55 22.25
C ASP A 29 0.20 29.37 20.85
N LEU A 30 0.94 28.69 19.96
CA LEU A 30 0.47 28.35 18.63
C LEU A 30 -0.66 27.33 18.71
N LYS A 31 -1.86 27.73 18.30
CA LYS A 31 -3.03 26.83 18.22
C LYS A 31 -2.76 25.68 17.25
N ALA A 32 -3.07 24.46 17.69
CA ALA A 32 -3.00 23.29 16.83
C ALA A 32 -4.05 23.41 15.71
N PRO A 33 -3.68 23.13 14.45
CA PRO A 33 -4.67 23.05 13.38
C PRO A 33 -5.66 21.92 13.70
N LYS A 34 -6.97 22.17 13.59
CA LYS A 34 -7.98 21.11 13.66
C LYS A 34 -7.79 20.19 12.45
N ILE A 35 -7.32 18.98 12.69
CA ILE A 35 -7.25 17.94 11.66
C ILE A 35 -8.53 17.12 11.75
N SER A 36 -9.41 17.26 10.77
CA SER A 36 -10.44 16.26 10.54
C SER A 36 -9.76 15.03 9.93
N LEU A 37 -9.60 13.97 10.71
CA LEU A 37 -9.23 12.67 10.19
C LEU A 37 -10.49 12.08 9.54
N CYS A 38 -10.69 12.28 8.24
CA CYS A 38 -11.69 11.50 7.52
C CYS A 38 -11.17 10.06 7.43
N PRO A 39 -11.86 9.06 8.03
CA PRO A 39 -11.50 7.66 7.85
C PRO A 39 -11.48 7.33 6.35
N THR A 40 -10.48 6.57 5.92
CA THR A 40 -10.46 6.11 4.53
C THR A 40 -11.45 4.96 4.45
N LEU A 41 -12.49 5.10 3.62
CA LEU A 41 -13.46 4.04 3.44
C LEU A 41 -12.87 2.92 2.57
N PRO A 42 -13.22 1.66 2.83
CA PRO A 42 -12.85 0.55 1.96
C PRO A 42 -13.39 0.76 0.54
N PHE A 43 -12.79 0.10 -0.46
CA PHE A 43 -13.37 0.01 -1.79
C PHE A 43 -14.65 -0.82 -1.79
N SER A 44 -15.67 -0.35 -2.50
CA SER A 44 -16.87 -1.15 -2.77
C SER A 44 -16.54 -2.33 -3.69
N ARG A 45 -17.47 -3.28 -3.80
CA ARG A 45 -17.31 -4.43 -4.69
C ARG A 45 -17.23 -3.99 -6.16
N GLU A 46 -18.08 -3.05 -6.55
CA GLU A 46 -18.13 -2.49 -7.90
C GLU A 46 -16.82 -1.76 -8.22
N GLU A 47 -16.32 -0.93 -7.30
CA GLU A 47 -15.02 -0.28 -7.44
C GLU A 47 -13.90 -1.33 -7.62
N MET A 48 -13.91 -2.42 -6.84
CA MET A 48 -12.89 -3.47 -6.97
C MET A 48 -12.94 -4.20 -8.30
N VAL A 49 -14.14 -4.51 -8.82
CA VAL A 49 -14.31 -5.14 -10.14
C VAL A 49 -13.79 -4.19 -11.24
N LEU A 50 -14.14 -2.91 -11.18
CA LEU A 50 -13.65 -1.91 -12.13
C LEU A 50 -12.13 -1.72 -12.05
N ILE A 51 -11.55 -1.74 -10.85
CA ILE A 51 -10.10 -1.65 -10.66
C ILE A 51 -9.40 -2.86 -11.28
N LEU A 52 -9.93 -4.08 -11.06
CA LEU A 52 -9.36 -5.30 -11.63
C LEU A 52 -9.49 -5.31 -13.16
N ALA A 53 -10.64 -4.95 -13.72
CA ALA A 53 -10.84 -4.81 -15.16
C ALA A 53 -9.90 -3.76 -15.77
N ALA A 54 -9.70 -2.63 -15.08
CA ALA A 54 -8.77 -1.59 -15.53
C ALA A 54 -7.31 -2.05 -15.54
N THR A 55 -6.94 -3.16 -14.87
CA THR A 55 -5.57 -3.70 -14.97
C THR A 55 -5.25 -4.24 -16.36
N ASP A 56 -6.26 -4.80 -17.04
CA ASP A 56 -6.13 -5.32 -18.39
C ASP A 56 -6.00 -4.16 -19.39
N GLN A 57 -6.85 -3.13 -19.27
CA GLN A 57 -6.70 -1.88 -20.03
C GLN A 57 -5.34 -1.19 -19.79
N TYR A 58 -4.90 -1.11 -18.53
CA TYR A 58 -3.62 -0.49 -18.18
C TYR A 58 -2.43 -1.20 -18.85
N LYS A 59 -2.50 -2.53 -18.98
CA LYS A 59 -1.49 -3.33 -19.67
C LYS A 59 -1.46 -3.04 -21.17
N GLU A 60 -2.62 -2.85 -21.80
CA GLU A 60 -2.75 -2.53 -23.23
C GLU A 60 -2.25 -1.13 -23.56
N GLU A 61 -2.48 -0.14 -22.68
CA GLU A 61 -1.99 1.24 -22.87
C GLU A 61 -0.48 1.41 -22.61
N MET A 62 0.22 0.37 -22.18
CA MET A 62 1.65 0.46 -21.89
C MET A 62 2.50 0.34 -23.15
N PRO A 63 3.50 1.23 -23.35
CA PRO A 63 4.46 1.08 -24.43
C PRO A 63 5.27 -0.22 -24.25
N SER A 64 5.90 -0.72 -25.31
CA SER A 64 6.56 -2.04 -25.33
C SER A 64 7.51 -2.30 -24.17
N HIS A 65 8.27 -1.29 -23.74
CA HIS A 65 9.20 -1.36 -22.60
C HIS A 65 8.52 -1.39 -21.22
N GLY A 66 7.22 -1.07 -21.15
CA GLY A 66 6.40 -1.04 -19.94
C GLY A 66 5.42 -2.20 -19.80
N ILE A 67 5.27 -3.05 -20.82
CA ILE A 67 4.29 -4.15 -20.87
C ILE A 67 4.42 -5.09 -19.66
N GLU A 68 5.64 -5.44 -19.27
CA GLU A 68 5.84 -6.31 -18.11
C GLU A 68 5.36 -5.67 -16.81
N ASN A 69 5.56 -4.35 -16.65
CA ASN A 69 5.03 -3.62 -15.50
C ASN A 69 3.51 -3.48 -15.55
N GLY A 70 2.93 -3.46 -16.75
CA GLY A 70 1.49 -3.64 -16.97
C GLY A 70 0.99 -4.98 -16.43
N ARG A 71 1.66 -6.08 -16.80
CA ARG A 71 1.32 -7.43 -16.28
C ARG A 71 1.46 -7.54 -14.76
N ARG A 72 2.50 -6.92 -14.18
CA ARG A 72 2.74 -6.88 -12.73
C ARG A 72 1.67 -6.13 -11.94
N ILE A 73 0.97 -5.15 -12.53
CA ILE A 73 0.02 -4.34 -11.76
C ILE A 73 -1.13 -5.18 -11.20
N ARG A 74 -1.60 -6.18 -11.96
CA ARG A 74 -2.66 -7.09 -11.53
C ARG A 74 -2.24 -7.92 -10.32
N GLY A 75 -1.05 -8.52 -10.36
CA GLY A 75 -0.47 -9.25 -9.24
C GLY A 75 -0.30 -8.37 -8.00
N LEU A 76 0.12 -7.12 -8.16
CA LEU A 76 0.26 -6.18 -7.05
C LEU A 76 -1.09 -5.82 -6.40
N VAL A 77 -2.13 -5.56 -7.21
CA VAL A 77 -3.47 -5.23 -6.70
C VAL A 77 -4.06 -6.41 -5.92
N LEU A 78 -3.97 -7.63 -6.47
CA LEU A 78 -4.45 -8.84 -5.80
C LEU A 78 -3.69 -9.09 -4.50
N LEU A 79 -2.35 -8.95 -4.52
CA LEU A 79 -1.54 -9.09 -3.32
C LEU A 79 -1.98 -8.09 -2.25
N LEU A 80 -2.12 -6.79 -2.58
CA LEU A 80 -2.55 -5.77 -1.62
C LEU A 80 -3.95 -6.03 -1.05
N ARG A 81 -4.88 -6.47 -1.91
CA ARG A 81 -6.28 -6.70 -1.58
C ARG A 81 -6.50 -7.89 -0.65
N TYR A 82 -5.75 -8.98 -0.85
CA TYR A 82 -5.98 -10.24 -0.13
C TYR A 82 -4.98 -10.49 1.01
N SER A 83 -3.80 -9.85 0.98
CA SER A 83 -2.84 -9.92 2.10
C SER A 83 -3.00 -8.80 3.14
N GLY A 84 -3.66 -7.69 2.78
CA GLY A 84 -3.71 -6.48 3.62
C GLY A 84 -2.34 -5.82 3.85
N MET A 85 -1.32 -6.16 3.07
CA MET A 85 0.03 -5.60 3.19
C MET A 85 0.07 -4.10 2.95
N ARG A 86 1.03 -3.41 3.57
CA ARG A 86 1.36 -2.05 3.14
C ARG A 86 2.05 -2.12 1.79
N ILE A 87 1.84 -1.11 0.94
CA ILE A 87 2.49 -1.05 -0.38
C ILE A 87 4.01 -1.18 -0.33
N GLY A 88 4.66 -0.64 0.70
CA GLY A 88 6.11 -0.81 0.89
C GLY A 88 6.52 -2.27 1.07
N ASP A 89 5.77 -2.99 1.90
CA ASP A 89 6.01 -4.42 2.16
C ASP A 89 5.69 -5.26 0.91
N ALA A 90 4.60 -4.93 0.21
CA ALA A 90 4.17 -5.65 -0.99
C ALA A 90 5.15 -5.47 -2.16
N VAL A 91 5.71 -4.26 -2.32
CA VAL A 91 6.74 -3.98 -3.34
C VAL A 91 8.05 -4.69 -3.02
N ASN A 92 8.39 -4.84 -1.74
CA ASN A 92 9.55 -5.60 -1.26
C ASN A 92 9.26 -7.11 -1.10
N PHE A 93 8.14 -7.60 -1.63
CA PHE A 93 7.75 -8.98 -1.47
C PHE A 93 8.70 -9.92 -2.23
N SER A 94 9.18 -10.94 -1.53
CA SER A 94 10.05 -11.98 -2.07
C SER A 94 9.40 -13.37 -1.96
N THR A 95 9.64 -14.24 -2.93
CA THR A 95 9.11 -15.62 -2.96
C THR A 95 9.49 -16.44 -1.73
N ASP A 96 10.65 -16.18 -1.11
CA ASP A 96 11.10 -16.87 0.11
C ASP A 96 10.14 -16.70 1.31
N ARG A 97 9.22 -15.73 1.25
CA ARG A 97 8.21 -15.49 2.30
C ARG A 97 6.91 -16.25 2.07
N LEU A 98 6.85 -17.03 0.99
CA LEU A 98 5.70 -17.81 0.60
C LEU A 98 6.03 -19.29 0.81
N GLU A 99 5.28 -19.94 1.69
CA GLU A 99 5.37 -21.39 1.91
C GLU A 99 4.01 -22.01 1.56
N GLY A 100 3.90 -22.55 0.35
CA GLY A 100 2.63 -22.95 -0.23
C GLY A 100 1.66 -21.76 -0.30
N SER A 101 0.54 -21.83 0.43
CA SER A 101 -0.45 -20.75 0.52
C SER A 101 -0.23 -19.79 1.68
N ARG A 102 0.77 -20.04 2.54
CA ARG A 102 1.04 -19.23 3.72
C ARG A 102 2.06 -18.14 3.40
N LEU A 103 1.67 -16.91 3.71
CA LEU A 103 2.48 -15.72 3.60
C LEU A 103 3.00 -15.34 4.99
N PHE A 104 4.32 -15.39 5.17
CA PHE A 104 5.00 -14.95 6.39
C PHE A 104 5.39 -13.48 6.30
N LEU A 105 4.78 -12.65 7.12
CA LEU A 105 5.06 -11.21 7.16
C LEU A 105 5.63 -10.78 8.50
N TYR A 106 6.86 -10.29 8.49
CA TYR A 106 7.38 -9.48 9.59
C TYR A 106 6.95 -8.04 9.38
N THR A 107 6.07 -7.54 10.24
CA THR A 107 5.64 -6.14 10.18
C THR A 107 6.71 -5.23 10.76
N GLN A 108 7.38 -4.43 9.93
CA GLN A 108 8.48 -3.54 10.37
C GLN A 108 8.08 -2.56 11.50
N LYS A 109 6.79 -2.24 11.62
CA LYS A 109 6.30 -1.24 12.57
C LYS A 109 6.01 -1.79 13.97
N THR A 110 5.77 -3.09 14.09
CA THR A 110 5.26 -3.74 15.32
C THR A 110 6.08 -4.97 15.72
N GLY A 111 6.94 -5.50 14.85
CA GLY A 111 7.78 -6.67 15.14
C GLY A 111 7.00 -8.00 15.23
N VAL A 112 5.67 -7.96 15.24
CA VAL A 112 4.82 -9.15 15.31
C VAL A 112 4.76 -9.83 13.94
N PRO A 113 5.07 -11.14 13.86
CA PRO A 113 4.86 -11.93 12.65
C PRO A 113 3.36 -12.09 12.41
N VAL A 114 2.91 -11.69 11.21
CA VAL A 114 1.55 -11.87 10.74
C VAL A 114 1.58 -12.99 9.71
N ASN A 115 0.86 -14.07 9.99
CA ASN A 115 0.65 -15.15 9.05
C ASN A 115 -0.69 -14.94 8.36
N THR A 116 -0.67 -14.77 7.04
CA THR A 116 -1.89 -14.65 6.24
C THR A 116 -1.94 -15.80 5.24
N ILE A 117 -3.11 -16.43 5.10
CA ILE A 117 -3.32 -17.45 4.07
C ILE A 117 -3.83 -16.73 2.83
N LEU A 118 -3.10 -16.86 1.71
CA LEU A 118 -3.53 -16.31 0.44
C LEU A 118 -4.49 -17.28 -0.28
N PRO A 119 -5.56 -16.78 -0.90
CA PRO A 119 -6.39 -17.61 -1.77
C PRO A 119 -5.62 -18.14 -2.98
N GLU A 120 -5.98 -19.33 -3.45
CA GLU A 120 -5.30 -20.03 -4.55
C GLU A 120 -5.22 -19.21 -5.84
N PHE A 121 -6.30 -18.50 -6.20
CA PHE A 121 -6.30 -17.66 -7.41
C PHE A 121 -5.29 -16.50 -7.31
N VAL A 122 -4.97 -16.02 -6.10
CA VAL A 122 -3.94 -15.00 -5.90
C VAL A 122 -2.56 -15.61 -6.11
N LEU A 123 -2.34 -16.83 -5.63
CA LEU A 123 -1.09 -17.55 -5.87
C LEU A 123 -0.87 -17.79 -7.36
N SER A 124 -1.87 -18.29 -8.07
CA SER A 124 -1.82 -18.48 -9.52
C SER A 124 -1.56 -17.16 -10.27
N ALA A 125 -2.18 -16.06 -9.84
CA ALA A 125 -1.91 -14.74 -10.42
C ALA A 125 -0.49 -14.23 -10.11
N LEU A 126 0.08 -14.57 -8.96
CA LEU A 126 1.47 -14.23 -8.62
C LEU A 126 2.47 -15.09 -9.40
N GLU A 127 2.19 -16.37 -9.61
CA GLU A 127 3.03 -17.25 -10.43
C GLU A 127 3.13 -16.79 -11.88
N THR A 128 2.01 -16.32 -12.45
CA THR A 128 1.97 -15.75 -13.81
C THR A 128 2.53 -14.33 -13.89
N THR A 129 2.78 -13.67 -12.75
CA THR A 129 3.34 -12.32 -12.71
C THR A 129 4.83 -12.36 -13.05
N PRO A 130 5.29 -11.62 -14.08
CA PRO A 130 6.70 -11.65 -14.44
C PRO A 130 7.55 -11.09 -13.31
N LYS A 131 8.60 -11.81 -12.92
CA LYS A 131 9.51 -11.38 -11.86
C LYS A 131 10.47 -10.31 -12.38
N VAL A 132 10.88 -9.37 -11.53
CA VAL A 132 11.94 -8.40 -11.87
C VAL A 132 13.32 -9.04 -11.67
N LYS A 133 13.43 -9.92 -10.68
CA LYS A 133 14.62 -10.73 -10.39
C LYS A 133 14.15 -12.04 -9.76
N GLU A 134 14.90 -13.13 -9.85
CA GLU A 134 14.55 -14.51 -9.40
C GLU A 134 13.52 -14.62 -8.28
N LYS A 135 13.71 -13.84 -7.20
CA LYS A 135 12.89 -13.88 -5.98
C LYS A 135 11.89 -12.74 -5.84
N PHE A 136 12.00 -11.65 -6.60
CA PHE A 136 11.22 -10.44 -6.39
C PHE A 136 10.33 -10.11 -7.60
N PHE A 137 9.06 -9.83 -7.32
CA PHE A 137 8.05 -9.54 -8.35
C PHE A 137 8.06 -8.07 -8.80
N PHE A 138 8.29 -7.13 -7.88
CA PHE A 138 8.03 -5.70 -8.11
C PHE A 138 9.26 -4.80 -7.91
N TRP A 139 10.35 -5.36 -7.38
CA TRP A 139 11.60 -4.67 -7.10
C TRP A 139 12.78 -5.59 -7.42
N SER A 140 13.97 -5.06 -7.69
CA SER A 140 15.17 -5.86 -7.96
C SER A 140 16.00 -6.16 -6.72
N GLY A 141 15.59 -5.65 -5.55
CA GLY A 141 16.39 -5.65 -4.31
C GLY A 141 17.55 -4.65 -4.33
N ARG A 142 17.76 -3.92 -5.44
CA ARG A 142 18.81 -2.91 -5.59
C ARG A 142 18.23 -1.50 -5.62
N GLY A 143 18.93 -0.56 -5.00
CA GLY A 143 18.54 0.86 -4.94
C GLY A 143 17.65 1.21 -3.75
N LYS A 144 17.05 2.41 -3.76
CA LYS A 144 16.21 2.91 -2.67
C LYS A 144 14.79 2.38 -2.80
N LEU A 145 14.35 1.57 -1.82
CA LEU A 145 12.98 1.03 -1.78
C LEU A 145 11.92 2.13 -1.90
N GLU A 146 12.11 3.25 -1.21
CA GLU A 146 11.17 4.40 -1.24
C GLU A 146 10.91 4.93 -2.65
N SER A 147 11.94 4.94 -3.51
CA SER A 147 11.82 5.39 -4.90
C SER A 147 10.94 4.46 -5.71
N ILE A 148 11.13 3.16 -5.54
CA ILE A 148 10.36 2.13 -6.26
C ILE A 148 8.92 2.09 -5.74
N VAL A 149 8.71 2.23 -4.43
CA VAL A 149 7.38 2.37 -3.83
C VAL A 149 6.66 3.60 -4.39
N ARG A 150 7.33 4.76 -4.46
CA ARG A 150 6.75 5.97 -5.09
C ARG A 150 6.38 5.73 -6.55
N SER A 151 7.23 5.00 -7.30
CA SER A 151 6.97 4.63 -8.68
C SER A 151 5.70 3.78 -8.81
N TRP A 152 5.53 2.76 -7.97
CA TRP A 152 4.31 1.95 -7.92
C TRP A 152 3.07 2.73 -7.48
N GLN A 153 3.20 3.66 -6.53
CA GLN A 153 2.09 4.55 -6.15
C GLN A 153 1.63 5.44 -7.30
N MET A 154 2.55 5.90 -8.17
CA MET A 154 2.19 6.65 -9.38
C MET A 154 1.43 5.77 -10.37
N ARG A 155 1.86 4.51 -10.55
CA ARG A 155 1.18 3.54 -11.41
C ARG A 155 -0.23 3.23 -10.92
N LEU A 156 -0.40 2.96 -9.62
CA LEU A 156 -1.71 2.74 -9.02
C LEU A 156 -2.61 3.97 -9.15
N ARG A 157 -2.07 5.19 -9.01
CA ARG A 157 -2.85 6.41 -9.27
C ARG A 157 -3.35 6.52 -10.71
N ARG A 158 -2.56 6.08 -11.69
CA ARG A 158 -3.03 5.99 -13.08
C ARG A 158 -4.11 4.93 -13.23
N LEU A 159 -3.91 3.74 -12.66
CA LEU A 159 -4.92 2.67 -12.65
C LEU A 159 -6.25 3.14 -12.06
N PHE A 160 -6.21 3.82 -10.92
CA PHE A 160 -7.41 4.35 -10.26
C PHE A 160 -8.19 5.34 -11.14
N LYS A 161 -7.48 6.19 -11.89
CA LYS A 161 -8.11 7.08 -12.87
C LYS A 161 -8.78 6.31 -14.01
N LEU A 162 -8.15 5.24 -14.52
CA LEU A 162 -8.73 4.38 -15.55
C LEU A 162 -9.99 3.66 -15.06
N SER A 163 -9.97 3.17 -13.82
CA SER A 163 -11.11 2.46 -13.20
C SER A 163 -12.29 3.35 -12.80
N GLY A 164 -12.25 4.66 -13.04
CA GLY A 164 -13.29 5.59 -12.58
C GLY A 164 -13.30 5.84 -11.06
N ALA A 165 -12.24 5.44 -10.34
CA ALA A 165 -12.08 5.62 -8.90
C ALA A 165 -10.95 6.64 -8.58
N PRO A 166 -11.04 7.91 -9.00
CA PRO A 166 -9.92 8.87 -8.96
C PRO A 166 -9.39 9.17 -7.55
N ASN A 167 -10.21 8.98 -6.52
CA ASN A 167 -9.84 9.12 -5.11
C ASN A 167 -9.28 7.83 -4.49
N GLY A 168 -9.00 6.81 -5.30
CA GLY A 168 -8.40 5.56 -4.87
C GLY A 168 -7.01 5.79 -4.26
N HIS A 169 -6.76 5.13 -3.12
CA HIS A 169 -5.46 5.14 -2.46
C HIS A 169 -5.05 3.70 -2.15
N PRO A 170 -3.75 3.33 -2.24
CA PRO A 170 -3.31 1.97 -1.92
C PRO A 170 -3.65 1.51 -0.49
N HIS A 171 -3.91 2.45 0.42
CA HIS A 171 -4.35 2.15 1.78
C HIS A 171 -5.77 1.55 1.82
N ARG A 172 -6.67 1.99 0.93
CA ARG A 172 -8.05 1.49 0.86
C ARG A 172 -8.11 -0.01 0.55
N PHE A 173 -7.14 -0.57 -0.18
CA PHE A 173 -7.06 -2.02 -0.41
C PHE A 173 -6.88 -2.81 0.90
N ARG A 174 -6.09 -2.25 1.82
CA ARG A 174 -5.89 -2.84 3.15
C ARG A 174 -7.17 -2.73 3.97
N ASP A 175 -7.86 -1.61 3.90
CA ASP A 175 -9.13 -1.41 4.61
C ASP A 175 -10.19 -2.41 4.10
N THR A 176 -10.29 -2.60 2.78
CA THR A 176 -11.17 -3.64 2.20
C THR A 176 -10.76 -5.06 2.59
N SER A 177 -9.45 -5.34 2.71
CA SER A 177 -8.96 -6.65 3.19
C SER A 177 -9.42 -6.92 4.63
N LEU A 178 -9.26 -5.93 5.50
CA LEU A 178 -9.64 -6.02 6.91
C LEU A 178 -11.15 -6.14 7.09
N GLU A 179 -11.94 -5.38 6.34
CA GLU A 179 -13.40 -5.46 6.38
C GLU A 179 -13.89 -6.85 5.97
N CYS A 180 -13.34 -7.44 4.90
CA CYS A 180 -13.68 -8.81 4.50
C CYS A 180 -13.33 -9.87 5.55
N LEU A 181 -12.20 -9.68 6.24
CA LEU A 181 -11.76 -10.58 7.30
C LEU A 181 -12.70 -10.49 8.52
N LEU A 182 -13.06 -9.27 8.92
CA LEU A 182 -13.92 -9.03 10.09
C LEU A 182 -15.36 -9.52 9.87
N ASN A 183 -15.89 -9.35 8.66
CA ASN A 183 -17.27 -9.73 8.36
C ASN A 183 -17.43 -11.22 7.97
N GLU A 184 -16.36 -12.04 8.02
CA GLU A 184 -16.34 -13.48 7.68
C GLU A 184 -17.12 -13.86 6.40
N SER A 185 -17.29 -12.89 5.51
CA SER A 185 -18.24 -12.99 4.42
C SER A 185 -17.56 -13.76 3.29
N ARG A 186 -17.89 -15.03 3.10
CA ARG A 186 -17.41 -15.87 1.98
C ARG A 186 -17.49 -15.14 0.63
N PHE A 187 -18.52 -14.31 0.45
CA PHE A 187 -18.74 -13.48 -0.75
C PHE A 187 -17.63 -12.46 -1.04
N CYS A 188 -16.92 -11.98 -0.02
CA CYS A 188 -15.83 -11.00 -0.15
C CYS A 188 -14.56 -11.61 -0.77
N TRP A 189 -14.43 -12.94 -0.71
CA TRP A 189 -13.29 -13.71 -1.22
C TRP A 189 -13.50 -14.24 -2.63
N THR A 190 -14.74 -14.27 -3.13
CA THR A 190 -15.17 -14.77 -4.44
C THR A 190 -15.34 -13.66 -5.50
N ILE A 191 -14.53 -12.60 -5.48
CA ILE A 191 -14.45 -11.71 -6.65
C ILE A 191 -13.65 -12.44 -7.72
N THR A 192 -14.31 -13.38 -8.40
CA THR A 192 -13.83 -14.02 -9.62
C THR A 192 -14.17 -13.08 -10.76
N VAL A 193 -13.13 -12.60 -11.45
CA VAL A 193 -13.23 -11.87 -12.73
C VAL A 193 -13.01 -12.87 -13.84
#